data_AF-A0A2S4ZM51-F1
#
_entry.id   AF-A0A2S4ZM51-F1
#
_cell.length_a   1.000
_cell.length_b   1.000
_cell.length_c   1.000
_cell.angle_alpha   90.00
_cell.angle_beta   90.00
_cell.angle_gamma   90.00
#
_symmetry.space_group_name_H-M   'P 1'
#
loop_
_entity.id
_entity.type
_entity.pdbx_description
1 polymer ?
#
loop_
_entity_poly.entity_id
_entity_poly.type
_entity_poly.pdbx_seq_one_letter_code
_entity_poly.pdbx_strand_id
1 'polypeptide(L)'
;MPKLPYVLHLTERSLWEAARESGAYEMSTRGRTLQEEGFIHCSTREQLPRIADFLYGGYDGPDELVVLVVDPARVGAPVKYESVEPGGEEFPHVYGPVPVEAVVDVEPWG
;
A
#
# COMPACT_ATOMS: atom_id res chain seq x y z
N MET A 1 1.45 -10.27 -21.55
CA MET A 1 2.02 -9.10 -20.85
C MET A 1 2.83 -9.62 -19.67
N PRO A 2 4.03 -9.08 -19.39
CA PRO A 2 4.75 -9.46 -18.18
C PRO A 2 3.86 -9.14 -16.97
N LYS A 3 3.75 -10.09 -16.03
CA LYS A 3 3.16 -9.80 -14.72
C LYS A 3 4.11 -8.82 -14.02
N LEU A 4 3.61 -7.65 -13.65
CA LEU A 4 4.33 -6.80 -12.71
C LEU A 4 4.48 -7.59 -11.39
N PRO A 5 5.60 -7.45 -10.68
CA PRO A 5 5.71 -8.00 -9.34
C PRO A 5 4.61 -7.42 -8.44
N TYR A 6 4.21 -8.18 -7.41
CA TYR A 6 3.28 -7.65 -6.41
C TYR A 6 3.84 -6.40 -5.75
N VAL A 7 2.95 -5.45 -5.45
CA VAL A 7 3.27 -4.25 -4.68
C VAL A 7 2.65 -4.37 -3.30
N LEU A 8 3.31 -3.80 -2.30
CA LEU A 8 2.97 -4.00 -0.90
C LEU A 8 2.48 -2.68 -0.30
N HIS A 9 1.44 -2.74 0.53
CA HIS A 9 0.97 -1.59 1.29
C HIS A 9 0.84 -1.96 2.77
N LEU A 10 1.55 -1.24 3.65
CA LEU A 10 1.48 -1.43 5.10
C LEU A 10 0.38 -0.55 5.68
N THR A 11 -0.49 -1.14 6.48
CA THR A 11 -1.61 -0.42 7.11
C THR A 11 -2.06 -1.08 8.42
N GLU A 12 -2.83 -0.35 9.21
CA GLU A 12 -3.61 -0.86 10.32
C GLU A 12 -4.68 -1.86 9.85
N ARG A 13 -4.79 -3.01 10.52
CA ARG A 13 -5.75 -4.09 10.20
C ARG A 13 -7.20 -3.58 10.13
N SER A 14 -7.58 -2.67 11.02
CA SER A 14 -8.93 -2.10 11.07
C SER A 14 -9.31 -1.38 9.77
N LEU A 15 -8.37 -0.67 9.15
CA LEU A 15 -8.57 0.01 7.86
C LEU A 15 -8.74 -1.00 6.72
N TRP A 16 -8.00 -2.11 6.77
CA TRP A 16 -8.19 -3.20 5.81
C TRP A 16 -9.56 -3.86 5.95
N GLU A 17 -10.00 -4.20 7.16
CA GLU A 17 -11.32 -4.81 7.34
C GLU A 17 -12.46 -3.86 6.92
N ALA A 18 -12.34 -2.56 7.19
CA ALA A 18 -13.27 -1.56 6.69
C ALA A 18 -13.31 -1.53 5.14
N ALA A 19 -12.15 -1.63 4.48
CA ALA A 19 -12.07 -1.73 3.02
C ALA A 19 -12.73 -3.00 2.48
N ARG A 20 -12.64 -4.13 3.20
CA ARG A 20 -13.34 -5.37 2.83
C ARG A 20 -14.86 -5.22 2.86
N GLU A 21 -15.38 -4.42 3.78
CA GLU A 21 -16.82 -4.12 3.85
C GLU A 21 -17.27 -3.15 2.75
N SER A 22 -16.44 -2.14 2.42
CA SER A 22 -16.77 -1.14 1.39
C SER A 22 -16.48 -1.62 -0.04
N GLY A 23 -15.60 -2.61 -0.21
CA GLY A 23 -15.17 -3.17 -1.49
C GLY A 23 -13.86 -2.59 -2.03
N ALA A 24 -13.32 -1.53 -1.43
CA ALA A 24 -12.05 -0.94 -1.86
C ALA A 24 -11.30 -0.23 -0.73
N TYR A 25 -9.98 -0.28 -0.80
CA TYR A 25 -9.06 0.40 0.10
C TYR A 25 -8.67 1.77 -0.45
N GLU A 26 -8.81 2.81 0.37
CA GLU A 26 -8.69 4.22 -0.06
C GLU A 26 -7.75 5.06 0.83
N MET A 27 -6.94 4.43 1.69
CA MET A 27 -5.89 5.18 2.41
C MET A 27 -4.62 5.22 1.56
N SER A 28 -3.93 6.34 1.59
CA SER A 28 -2.69 6.52 0.82
C SER A 28 -1.45 6.10 1.59
N THR A 29 -1.39 6.53 2.84
CA THR A 29 -0.33 6.25 3.81
C THR A 29 -0.93 6.44 5.21
N ARG A 30 -0.12 6.24 6.26
CA ARG A 30 -0.57 6.39 7.65
C ARG A 30 -1.24 7.75 7.87
N GLY A 31 -2.52 7.75 8.20
CA GLY A 31 -3.30 8.95 8.52
C GLY A 31 -3.66 9.86 7.34
N ARG A 32 -3.46 9.43 6.09
CA ARG A 32 -3.78 10.22 4.89
C ARG A 32 -4.56 9.37 3.89
N THR A 33 -5.60 9.95 3.31
CA THR A 33 -6.48 9.29 2.33
C THR A 33 -5.94 9.43 0.90
N LEU A 34 -6.40 8.57 -0.01
CA LEU A 34 -6.16 8.68 -1.45
C LEU A 34 -6.59 10.04 -2.00
N GLN A 35 -7.69 10.61 -1.49
CA GLN A 35 -8.19 11.92 -1.94
C GLN A 35 -7.26 13.07 -1.56
N GLU A 36 -6.52 12.94 -0.45
CA GLU A 36 -5.57 13.96 0.00
C GLU A 36 -4.24 13.91 -0.74
N GLU A 37 -3.73 12.72 -1.09
CA GLU A 37 -2.41 12.54 -1.72
C GLU A 37 -2.49 12.35 -3.25
N GLY A 38 -3.61 11.86 -3.77
CA GLY A 38 -3.83 11.58 -5.20
C GLY A 38 -3.34 10.22 -5.70
N PHE A 39 -2.65 9.44 -4.85
CA PHE A 39 -2.24 8.05 -5.10
C PHE A 39 -2.03 7.31 -3.77
N ILE A 40 -1.96 5.99 -3.80
CA ILE A 40 -1.61 5.14 -2.65
C ILE A 40 -0.13 4.80 -2.70
N HIS A 41 0.58 5.06 -1.62
CA HIS A 41 1.99 4.69 -1.48
C HIS A 41 2.11 3.18 -1.29
N CYS A 42 2.84 2.52 -2.18
CA CYS A 42 3.20 1.13 -2.02
C CYS A 42 4.73 1.00 -1.91
N SER A 43 5.18 -0.22 -1.66
CA SER A 43 6.59 -0.58 -1.56
C SER A 43 6.85 -1.89 -2.29
N THR A 44 8.08 -2.11 -2.75
CA THR A 44 8.56 -3.47 -3.02
C THR A 44 8.82 -4.20 -1.70
N ARG A 45 9.09 -5.51 -1.78
CA ARG A 45 9.43 -6.32 -0.61
C ARG A 45 10.70 -5.84 0.07
N GLU A 46 11.69 -5.39 -0.70
CA GLU A 46 12.98 -4.90 -0.21
C GLU A 46 12.87 -3.53 0.46
N GLN A 47 11.93 -2.70 0.01
CA GLN A 47 11.67 -1.37 0.55
C GLN A 47 10.92 -1.40 1.88
N LEU A 48 10.02 -2.38 2.04
CA LEU A 48 9.02 -2.44 3.10
C LEU A 48 9.58 -2.25 4.53
N PRO A 49 10.67 -2.93 4.97
CA PRO A 49 11.16 -2.76 6.35
C PRO A 49 11.55 -1.32 6.70
N ARG A 50 12.13 -0.59 5.74
CA ARG A 50 12.54 0.80 5.94
C ARG A 50 11.33 1.73 6.03
N ILE A 51 10.32 1.50 5.18
CA ILE A 51 9.08 2.27 5.18
C ILE A 51 8.26 2.01 6.44
N ALA A 52 8.26 0.76 6.93
CA ALA A 52 7.61 0.41 8.18
C ALA A 52 8.24 1.13 9.37
N ASP A 53 9.56 1.17 9.48
CA ASP A 53 10.26 1.93 10.53
C ASP A 53 9.97 3.45 10.42
N PHE A 54 9.99 3.99 9.20
CA PHE A 54 9.74 5.41 8.95
C PHE A 54 8.31 5.85 9.33
N LEU A 55 7.30 5.08 8.95
CA LEU A 55 5.89 5.44 9.18
C LEU A 55 5.34 4.94 10.52
N TYR A 56 5.82 3.80 10.99
CA TYR A 56 5.26 3.06 12.11
C TYR A 56 6.29 2.68 13.19
N GLY A 57 7.56 3.11 13.11
CA GLY A 57 8.58 2.78 14.12
C GLY A 57 8.26 3.27 15.54
N GLY A 58 7.46 4.34 15.65
CA GLY A 58 6.89 4.83 16.91
C GLY A 58 5.39 4.57 17.08
N TYR A 59 4.83 3.63 16.33
CA TYR A 59 3.41 3.29 16.42
C TYR A 59 3.10 2.60 17.76
N ASP A 60 2.25 3.23 18.57
CA ASP A 60 1.72 2.74 19.85
C ASP A 60 0.19 2.57 19.83
N GLY A 61 -0.39 2.57 18.62
CA GLY A 61 -1.82 2.40 18.42
C GLY A 61 -2.29 0.98 18.76
N PRO A 62 -3.60 0.79 18.97
CA PRO A 62 -4.16 -0.47 19.42
C PRO A 62 -4.28 -1.53 18.30
N ASP A 63 -4.11 -1.15 17.03
CA ASP A 63 -4.35 -2.04 15.90
C ASP A 63 -3.09 -2.82 15.52
N GLU A 64 -3.29 -4.07 15.11
CA GLU A 64 -2.25 -4.86 14.44
C GLU A 64 -1.93 -4.22 13.08
N LEU A 65 -0.65 -4.23 12.70
CA LEU A 65 -0.22 -3.82 11.36
C LEU A 65 -0.22 -5.02 10.41
N VAL A 66 -0.67 -4.79 9.18
CA VAL A 66 -0.72 -5.80 8.12
C VAL A 66 -0.14 -5.26 6.82
N VAL A 67 0.40 -6.17 6.02
CA VAL A 67 0.88 -5.91 4.67
C VAL A 67 -0.15 -6.46 3.68
N LEU A 68 -0.75 -5.56 2.91
CA LEU A 68 -1.57 -5.92 1.77
C LEU A 68 -0.66 -6.27 0.60
N VAL A 69 -0.76 -7.50 0.10
CA VAL A 69 -0.06 -7.95 -1.11
C VAL A 69 -0.98 -7.73 -2.30
N VAL A 70 -0.66 -6.73 -3.13
CA VAL A 70 -1.54 -6.26 -4.20
C VAL A 70 -1.02 -6.76 -5.56
N ASP A 71 -1.91 -7.33 -6.37
CA ASP A 71 -1.70 -7.65 -7.79
C ASP A 71 -1.97 -6.42 -8.66
N PRO A 72 -0.93 -5.75 -9.20
CA PRO A 72 -1.11 -4.54 -10.02
C PRO A 72 -2.00 -4.77 -11.24
N ALA A 73 -2.08 -6.00 -11.76
CA ALA A 73 -2.90 -6.32 -12.91
C ALA A 73 -4.41 -6.33 -12.59
N ARG A 74 -4.80 -6.36 -11.31
CA ARG A 74 -6.20 -6.40 -10.85
C ARG A 74 -6.70 -5.07 -10.30
N VAL A 75 -5.81 -4.10 -10.12
CA VAL A 75 -6.16 -2.80 -9.52
C VAL A 75 -7.12 -1.99 -10.39
N GLY A 76 -7.00 -2.09 -11.72
CA GLY A 76 -7.80 -1.29 -12.64
C GLY A 76 -7.42 0.20 -12.72
N ALA A 77 -6.37 0.61 -12.00
CA ALA A 77 -5.80 1.96 -12.02
C ALA A 77 -4.31 1.93 -12.41
N PRO A 78 -3.72 3.06 -12.88
CA PRO A 78 -2.30 3.11 -13.20
C PRO A 78 -1.44 2.84 -11.97
N VAL A 79 -0.46 1.92 -12.13
CA VAL A 79 0.60 1.70 -11.15
C VAL A 79 1.90 2.20 -11.77
N LYS A 80 2.55 3.16 -11.11
CA LYS A 80 3.80 3.77 -11.60
C LYS A 80 4.90 3.62 -10.56
N TYR A 81 6.12 3.44 -11.02
CA TYR A 81 7.31 3.48 -10.18
C TYR A 81 7.93 4.85 -10.36
N GLU A 82 8.02 5.62 -9.28
CA GLU A 82 8.48 7.01 -9.33
C GLU A 82 9.38 7.31 -8.13
N SER A 83 10.44 8.07 -8.37
CA SER A 83 11.35 8.56 -7.34
C SER A 83 10.97 9.98 -6.93
N VAL A 84 11.12 10.31 -5.64
CA VAL A 84 10.90 11.68 -5.15
C VAL A 84 11.90 12.67 -5.76
N GLU A 85 13.14 12.23 -5.95
CA GLU A 85 14.22 13.02 -6.55
C GLU A 85 14.76 12.36 -7.82
N PRO A 86 15.20 13.10 -8.84
CA PRO A 86 15.78 12.54 -10.05
C PRO A 86 16.96 11.59 -9.75
N GLY A 87 16.84 10.33 -10.18
CA GLY A 87 17.86 9.29 -9.95
C GLY A 87 17.80 8.63 -8.57
N GLY A 88 16.78 8.94 -7.77
CA GLY A 88 16.49 8.27 -6.51
C GLY A 88 15.86 6.89 -6.69
N GLU A 89 15.66 6.19 -5.57
CA GLU A 89 14.91 4.94 -5.54
C GLU A 89 13.44 5.19 -5.95
N GLU A 90 12.92 4.34 -6.83
CA GLU A 90 11.52 4.42 -7.27
C GLU A 90 10.61 3.59 -6.38
N PHE A 91 9.49 4.18 -5.98
CA PHE A 91 8.45 3.52 -5.20
C PHE A 91 7.20 3.31 -6.07
N PRO A 92 6.50 2.18 -5.92
CA PRO A 92 5.24 1.97 -6.60
C PRO A 92 4.14 2.86 -6.02
N HIS A 93 3.43 3.58 -6.88
CA HIS A 93 2.26 4.39 -6.57
C HIS A 93 1.06 3.89 -7.35
N VAL A 94 -0.07 3.70 -6.65
CA VAL A 94 -1.35 3.32 -7.27
C VAL A 94 -2.23 4.56 -7.40
N TYR A 95 -2.54 4.97 -8.63
CA TYR A 95 -3.33 6.18 -8.93
C TYR A 95 -4.84 5.91 -8.92
N GLY A 96 -5.34 5.36 -7.82
CA GLY A 96 -6.74 5.01 -7.64
C GLY A 96 -6.97 4.17 -6.38
N PRO A 97 -8.23 3.86 -6.04
CA PRO A 97 -8.53 2.95 -4.95
C PRO A 97 -8.02 1.56 -5.30
N VAL A 98 -7.63 0.77 -4.29
CA VAL A 98 -7.26 -0.64 -4.48
C VAL A 98 -8.49 -1.50 -4.23
N PRO A 99 -9.07 -2.15 -5.25
CA PRO A 99 -10.17 -3.08 -5.04
C PRO A 99 -9.75 -4.24 -4.13
N VAL A 100 -10.66 -4.72 -3.28
CA VAL A 100 -10.37 -5.83 -2.34
C VAL A 100 -9.89 -7.08 -3.07
N GLU A 101 -10.42 -7.37 -4.27
CA GLU A 101 -10.01 -8.49 -5.11
C GLU A 101 -8.62 -8.36 -5.73
N ALA A 102 -8.04 -7.14 -5.73
CA ALA A 102 -6.66 -6.91 -6.13
C ALA A 102 -5.67 -7.25 -5.01
N VAL A 103 -6.13 -7.32 -3.75
CA VAL A 103 -5.34 -7.82 -2.62
C VAL A 103 -5.39 -9.35 -2.65
N VAL A 104 -4.27 -9.98 -3.00
CA VAL A 104 -4.16 -11.43 -3.18
C VAL A 104 -3.66 -12.17 -1.95
N ASP A 105 -3.08 -11.45 -0.99
CA ASP A 105 -2.68 -11.96 0.32
C ASP A 105 -2.63 -10.82 1.35
N VAL A 106 -2.73 -11.17 2.63
CA VAL A 106 -2.64 -10.25 3.77
C VAL A 106 -1.74 -10.86 4.82
N GLU A 107 -0.58 -10.25 5.02
CA GLU A 107 0.45 -10.77 5.92
C GLU A 107 0.47 -9.94 7.21
N PRO A 108 0.65 -10.55 8.40
CA PRO A 108 0.91 -9.77 9.62
C PRO A 108 2.27 -9.06 9.52
N TRP A 109 2.37 -7.85 10.06
CA TRP A 109 3.62 -7.12 10.22
C TRP A 109 4.05 -7.11 11.69
N GLY A 110 5.10 -7.88 12.01
CA GLY A 110 5.63 -8.02 13.38
C GLY A 110 6.15 -9.43 13.67
#